data_AF-A0A6J4YBE2-F1
#
_entry.id   AF-A0A6J4YBE2-F1
#
_cell.length_a   1.000
_cell.length_b   1.000
_cell.length_c   1.000
_cell.angle_alpha   90.00
_cell.angle_beta   90.00
_cell.angle_gamma   90.00
#
_symmetry.space_group_name_H-M   'P 1'
#
loop_
_entity.id
_entity.type
_entity.pdbx_description
1 polymer ?
#
loop_
_entity_poly.entity_id
_entity_poly.type
_entity_poly.pdbx_seq_one_letter_code
_entity_poly.pdbx_strand_id
1 'polypeptide(L)'
;MRIFTFMRPLYRSNLDTMNIPAIKSAVASSLVFLFLLSGCVSQNEVATIDNRLSELEVRNAETRKKDAALKNNMQSREGEEQALRRQVAALRQQVVALNEEIRVITGRIEAIEFSMGRQKQKDAENDGNRQARLGQLEASARTNDERIGRIEQYLNFETSKPAAPTEKTAAKIVPVSKAPQDFAEDEIYRQAKQAFDQGNSDSARKKFNELIERYPKSERADNAQFWIGEIYYREKWYEKAILEYQKVIENYPKGNKVPASLLKQGFAFLNLGDKANSRLILQELIKKYPKTNEAKIAKDKLKNLK
;
A
#
# COMPACT_ATOMS: atom_id res chain seq x y z
N MET A 1 77.13 -28.27 -22.92
CA MET A 1 76.59 -29.59 -23.30
C MET A 1 75.99 -29.46 -24.70
N ARG A 2 76.71 -29.66 -25.82
CA ARG A 2 78.04 -30.25 -26.09
C ARG A 2 78.13 -31.79 -25.95
N ILE A 3 77.44 -32.50 -26.87
CA ILE A 3 77.65 -33.89 -27.35
C ILE A 3 77.08 -33.88 -28.79
N PHE A 4 77.71 -34.18 -29.92
CA PHE A 4 79.10 -34.48 -30.31
C PHE A 4 79.58 -35.95 -30.30
N THR A 5 79.92 -36.49 -31.49
CA THR A 5 80.44 -37.86 -31.79
C THR A 5 79.50 -39.03 -31.42
N PHE A 6 79.58 -40.27 -31.96
CA PHE A 6 80.34 -40.92 -33.07
C PHE A 6 79.27 -41.45 -34.08
N MET A 7 79.52 -41.73 -35.36
CA MET A 7 80.43 -42.76 -35.87
C MET A 7 80.84 -42.53 -37.34
N ARG A 8 81.99 -43.10 -37.75
CA ARG A 8 82.63 -42.93 -39.07
C ARG A 8 82.63 -44.29 -39.85
N PRO A 9 83.37 -44.50 -40.95
CA PRO A 9 82.76 -44.85 -42.24
C PRO A 9 83.01 -46.29 -42.70
N LEU A 10 82.32 -46.70 -43.77
CA LEU A 10 82.84 -47.71 -44.70
C LEU A 10 82.79 -47.17 -46.13
N TYR A 11 83.95 -46.70 -46.60
CA TYR A 11 84.21 -46.37 -48.01
C TYR A 11 85.28 -47.33 -48.54
N ARG A 12 84.83 -48.32 -49.32
CA ARG A 12 85.54 -49.18 -50.26
C ARG A 12 84.47 -50.11 -50.88
N SER A 13 84.52 -50.48 -52.15
CA SER A 13 85.67 -50.52 -53.06
C SER A 13 85.33 -50.10 -54.51
N ASN A 14 86.38 -49.72 -55.25
CA ASN A 14 86.55 -49.80 -56.70
C ASN A 14 85.39 -49.32 -57.60
N LEU A 15 85.39 -48.02 -57.91
CA LEU A 15 84.83 -47.49 -59.17
C LEU A 15 85.70 -46.36 -59.77
N ASP A 16 87.00 -46.38 -59.48
CA ASP A 16 88.01 -45.81 -60.37
C ASP A 16 88.27 -46.79 -61.53
N THR A 17 88.76 -46.28 -62.67
CA THR A 17 88.98 -47.03 -63.93
C THR A 17 87.73 -47.54 -64.67
N MET A 18 86.61 -46.81 -64.64
CA MET A 18 85.64 -46.85 -65.75
C MET A 18 85.26 -45.46 -66.25
N ASN A 19 85.84 -45.08 -67.39
CA ASN A 19 85.59 -43.80 -68.06
C ASN A 19 84.23 -43.83 -68.80
N ILE A 20 83.14 -43.61 -68.06
CA ILE A 20 81.78 -43.60 -68.61
C ILE A 20 81.03 -42.35 -68.12
N PRO A 21 81.17 -41.19 -68.81
CA PRO A 21 80.39 -39.99 -68.48
C PRO A 21 78.87 -40.23 -68.55
N ALA A 22 78.43 -41.17 -69.40
CA ALA A 22 77.02 -41.53 -69.58
C ALA A 22 76.31 -42.04 -68.30
N ILE A 23 77.01 -42.70 -67.37
CA ILE A 23 76.38 -43.20 -66.12
C ILE A 23 76.13 -42.05 -65.16
N LYS A 24 77.06 -41.10 -65.05
CA LYS A 24 76.86 -39.89 -64.22
C LYS A 24 75.75 -39.00 -64.79
N SER A 25 75.65 -38.86 -66.12
CA SER A 25 74.50 -38.18 -66.73
C SER A 25 73.20 -38.95 -66.55
N ALA A 26 73.19 -40.29 -66.63
CA ALA A 26 71.98 -41.09 -66.41
C ALA A 26 71.42 -40.92 -65.00
N VAL A 27 72.26 -41.03 -63.95
CA VAL A 27 71.80 -40.86 -62.56
C VAL A 27 71.37 -39.41 -62.28
N ALA A 28 72.08 -38.41 -62.82
CA ALA A 28 71.66 -37.02 -62.72
C ALA A 28 70.32 -36.75 -63.43
N SER A 29 70.16 -37.24 -64.67
CA SER A 29 68.91 -37.15 -65.42
C SER A 29 67.76 -37.87 -64.73
N SER A 30 67.98 -39.05 -64.12
CA SER A 30 66.94 -39.75 -63.35
C SER A 30 66.54 -39.02 -62.08
N LEU A 31 67.48 -38.39 -61.36
CA LEU A 31 67.16 -37.54 -60.20
C LEU A 31 66.40 -36.27 -60.61
N VAL A 32 66.78 -35.64 -61.72
CA VAL A 32 66.03 -34.52 -62.31
C VAL A 32 64.64 -34.96 -62.76
N PHE A 33 64.51 -36.15 -63.38
CA PHE A 33 63.21 -36.71 -63.74
C PHE A 33 62.33 -37.00 -62.51
N LEU A 34 62.92 -37.47 -61.41
CA LEU A 34 62.19 -37.73 -60.16
C LEU A 34 61.67 -36.41 -59.53
N PHE A 35 62.47 -35.34 -59.58
CA PHE A 35 62.04 -33.99 -59.17
C PHE A 35 60.99 -33.39 -60.11
N LEU A 36 61.10 -33.60 -61.43
CA LEU A 36 60.10 -33.12 -62.40
C LEU A 36 58.77 -33.87 -62.27
N LEU A 37 58.81 -35.19 -62.07
CA LEU A 37 57.61 -36.02 -61.84
C LEU A 37 56.89 -35.71 -60.52
N SER A 38 57.61 -35.18 -59.52
CA SER A 38 57.02 -34.72 -58.25
C SER A 38 56.66 -33.23 -58.24
N GLY A 39 56.99 -32.47 -59.30
CA GLY A 39 56.67 -31.04 -59.43
C GLY A 39 55.31 -30.73 -60.06
N CYS A 40 54.65 -31.71 -60.69
CA CYS A 40 53.41 -31.51 -61.44
C CYS A 40 52.13 -31.52 -60.56
N VAL A 41 52.07 -30.64 -59.55
CA VAL A 41 50.78 -30.24 -58.98
C VAL A 41 50.01 -29.45 -60.05
N SER A 42 48.76 -29.81 -60.30
CA SER A 42 47.96 -29.16 -61.34
C SER A 42 47.62 -27.72 -60.94
N GLN A 43 47.63 -26.78 -61.90
CA GLN A 43 47.18 -25.40 -61.66
C GLN A 43 45.73 -25.35 -61.10
N ASN A 44 44.90 -26.32 -61.49
CA ASN A 44 43.53 -26.46 -60.99
C ASN A 44 43.49 -26.91 -59.52
N GLU A 45 44.49 -27.69 -59.05
CA GLU A 45 44.59 -28.11 -57.65
C GLU A 45 45.05 -26.97 -56.76
N VAL A 46 46.04 -26.17 -57.20
CA VAL A 46 46.48 -24.95 -56.49
C VAL A 46 45.30 -23.99 -56.32
N ALA A 47 44.61 -23.66 -57.41
CA ALA A 47 43.43 -22.79 -57.36
C ALA A 47 42.28 -23.36 -56.51
N THR A 48 42.15 -24.69 -56.40
CA THR A 48 41.17 -25.33 -55.50
C THR A 48 41.58 -25.20 -54.04
N ILE A 49 42.88 -25.26 -53.73
CA ILE A 49 43.41 -25.06 -52.38
C ILE A 49 43.25 -23.60 -51.95
N ASP A 50 43.60 -22.64 -52.81
CA ASP A 50 43.50 -21.20 -52.50
C ASP A 50 42.04 -20.78 -52.23
N ASN A 51 41.09 -21.26 -53.05
CA ASN A 51 39.66 -21.01 -52.83
C ASN A 51 39.18 -21.59 -51.49
N ARG A 52 39.61 -22.82 -51.13
CA ARG A 52 39.27 -23.44 -49.83
C ARG A 52 39.94 -22.74 -48.66
N LEU A 53 41.17 -22.25 -48.82
CA LEU A 53 41.88 -21.47 -47.81
C LEU A 53 41.14 -20.16 -47.53
N SER A 54 40.77 -19.41 -48.57
CA SER A 54 39.95 -18.19 -48.48
C SER A 54 38.60 -18.45 -47.80
N GLU A 55 37.89 -19.53 -48.18
CA GLU A 55 36.64 -19.91 -47.52
C GLU A 55 36.83 -20.23 -46.02
N LEU A 56 37.91 -20.95 -45.67
CA LEU A 56 38.26 -21.25 -44.28
C LEU A 56 38.67 -20.01 -43.48
N GLU A 57 39.38 -19.05 -44.08
CA GLU A 57 39.72 -17.78 -43.45
C GLU A 57 38.47 -16.92 -43.18
N VAL A 58 37.56 -16.81 -44.15
CA VAL A 58 36.27 -16.14 -43.99
C VAL A 58 35.44 -16.82 -42.89
N ARG A 59 35.33 -18.15 -42.91
CA ARG A 59 34.60 -18.93 -41.90
C ARG A 59 35.23 -18.77 -40.50
N ASN A 60 36.56 -18.77 -40.38
CA ASN A 60 37.26 -18.53 -39.13
C ASN A 60 37.06 -17.09 -38.61
N ALA A 61 37.04 -16.09 -39.50
CA ALA A 61 36.74 -14.71 -39.14
C ALA A 61 35.29 -14.53 -38.68
N GLU A 62 34.34 -15.27 -39.27
CA GLU A 62 32.94 -15.28 -38.85
C GLU A 62 32.75 -15.96 -37.49
N THR A 63 33.37 -17.12 -37.26
CA THR A 63 33.37 -17.81 -35.95
C THR A 63 33.94 -16.90 -34.87
N ARG A 64 35.11 -16.26 -35.09
CA ARG A 64 35.69 -15.29 -34.14
C ARG A 64 34.76 -14.11 -33.82
N LYS A 65 33.98 -13.63 -34.79
CA LYS A 65 32.94 -12.60 -34.56
C LYS A 65 31.79 -13.14 -33.70
N LYS A 66 31.33 -14.37 -33.95
CA LYS A 66 30.29 -15.05 -33.16
C LYS A 66 30.75 -15.29 -31.72
N ASP A 67 31.98 -15.75 -31.52
CA ASP A 67 32.57 -15.97 -30.20
C ASP A 67 32.69 -14.66 -29.40
N ALA A 68 33.13 -13.58 -30.04
CA ALA A 68 33.22 -12.26 -29.42
C ALA A 68 31.83 -11.72 -29.02
N ALA A 69 30.82 -11.85 -29.90
CA ALA A 69 29.45 -11.46 -29.60
C ALA A 69 28.85 -12.31 -28.46
N LEU A 70 29.07 -13.63 -28.46
CA LEU A 70 28.62 -14.53 -27.40
C LEU A 70 29.28 -14.18 -26.06
N LYS A 71 30.58 -13.89 -26.05
CA LYS A 71 31.32 -13.45 -24.85
C LYS A 71 30.75 -12.16 -24.26
N ASN A 72 30.49 -11.16 -25.09
CA ASN A 72 29.89 -9.90 -24.65
C ASN A 72 28.48 -10.12 -24.08
N ASN A 73 27.67 -10.98 -24.71
CA ASN A 73 26.33 -11.33 -24.23
C ASN A 73 26.37 -12.11 -22.90
N MET A 74 27.35 -12.98 -22.69
CA MET A 74 27.57 -13.66 -21.41
C MET A 74 27.95 -12.65 -20.32
N GLN A 75 28.88 -11.73 -20.58
CA GLN A 75 29.28 -10.70 -19.61
C GLN A 75 28.12 -9.74 -19.25
N SER A 76 27.23 -9.39 -20.20
CA SER A 76 26.01 -8.63 -19.90
C SER A 76 25.10 -9.41 -18.95
N ARG A 77 24.86 -10.69 -19.23
CA ARG A 77 24.01 -11.56 -18.40
C ARG A 77 24.60 -11.82 -17.01
N GLU A 78 25.92 -11.97 -16.88
CA GLU A 78 26.59 -12.06 -15.58
C GLU A 78 26.40 -10.76 -14.77
N GLY A 79 26.44 -9.60 -15.42
CA GLY A 79 26.15 -8.31 -14.79
C GLY A 79 24.69 -8.18 -14.34
N GLU A 80 23.75 -8.56 -15.20
CA GLU A 80 22.31 -8.61 -14.90
C GLU A 80 22.01 -9.57 -13.74
N GLU A 81 22.60 -10.76 -13.73
CA GLU A 81 22.41 -11.74 -12.65
C GLU A 81 23.01 -11.25 -11.33
N GLN A 82 24.19 -10.61 -11.35
CA GLN A 82 24.76 -9.98 -10.16
C GLN A 82 23.88 -8.83 -9.64
N ALA A 83 23.28 -8.02 -10.52
CA ALA A 83 22.34 -6.98 -10.13
C ALA A 83 21.06 -7.57 -9.49
N LEU A 84 20.49 -8.61 -10.10
CA LEU A 84 19.32 -9.33 -9.58
C LEU A 84 19.61 -9.99 -8.23
N ARG A 85 20.75 -10.66 -8.07
CA ARG A 85 21.21 -11.23 -6.79
C ARG A 85 21.30 -10.17 -5.68
N ARG A 86 21.78 -8.95 -5.99
CA ARG A 86 21.81 -7.82 -5.04
C ARG A 86 20.41 -7.33 -4.68
N GLN A 87 19.50 -7.21 -5.66
CA GLN A 87 18.10 -6.82 -5.40
C GLN A 87 17.38 -7.85 -4.52
N VAL A 88 17.53 -9.15 -4.80
CA VAL A 88 16.96 -10.24 -3.98
C VAL A 88 17.52 -10.23 -2.57
N ALA A 89 18.82 -9.94 -2.38
CA ALA A 89 19.41 -9.79 -1.05
C ALA A 89 18.81 -8.60 -0.28
N ALA A 90 18.63 -7.44 -0.92
CA ALA A 90 18.02 -6.27 -0.31
C ALA A 90 16.54 -6.51 0.07
N LEU A 91 15.76 -7.14 -0.82
CA LEU A 91 14.36 -7.49 -0.57
C LEU A 91 14.22 -8.47 0.60
N ARG A 92 15.13 -9.44 0.74
CA ARG A 92 15.17 -10.36 1.90
C ARG A 92 15.39 -9.61 3.22
N GLN A 93 16.25 -8.58 3.25
CA GLN A 93 16.44 -7.76 4.44
C GLN A 93 15.18 -6.95 4.79
N GLN A 94 14.46 -6.43 3.78
CA GLN A 94 13.17 -5.75 4.00
C GLN A 94 12.12 -6.69 4.61
N VAL A 95 12.03 -7.94 4.14
CA VAL A 95 11.13 -8.95 4.72
C VAL A 95 11.48 -9.28 6.17
N VAL A 96 12.77 -9.37 6.52
CA VAL A 96 13.21 -9.58 7.90
C VAL A 96 12.85 -8.40 8.80
N ALA A 97 13.05 -7.15 8.33
CA ALA A 97 12.67 -5.96 9.07
C ALA A 97 11.15 -5.87 9.32
N LEU A 98 10.34 -6.11 8.27
CA LEU A 98 8.87 -6.13 8.38
C LEU A 98 8.36 -7.19 9.37
N ASN A 99 8.99 -8.37 9.41
CA ASN A 99 8.60 -9.42 10.36
C ASN A 99 8.84 -9.01 11.82
N GLU A 100 9.91 -8.27 12.12
CA GLU A 100 10.17 -7.77 13.47
C GLU A 100 9.29 -6.56 13.82
N GLU A 101 8.97 -5.68 12.85
CA GLU A 101 7.94 -4.64 13.04
C GLU A 101 6.56 -5.24 13.37
N ILE A 102 6.14 -6.29 12.65
CA ILE A 102 4.92 -7.05 12.96
C ILE A 102 4.96 -7.59 14.39
N ARG A 103 6.09 -8.16 14.81
CA ARG A 103 6.28 -8.73 16.16
C ARG A 103 6.14 -7.67 17.25
N VAL A 104 6.73 -6.50 17.04
CA VAL A 104 6.61 -5.33 17.94
C VAL A 104 5.18 -4.80 17.97
N ILE A 105 4.47 -4.80 16.84
CA ILE A 105 3.05 -4.41 16.77
C ILE A 105 2.17 -5.40 17.54
N THR A 106 2.36 -6.72 17.38
CA THR A 106 1.61 -7.74 18.13
C THR A 106 1.77 -7.57 19.64
N GLY A 107 3.01 -7.46 20.15
CA GLY A 107 3.23 -7.25 21.58
C GLY A 107 2.65 -5.94 22.12
N ARG A 108 2.54 -4.90 21.28
CA ARG A 108 1.83 -3.66 21.63
C ARG A 108 0.31 -3.83 21.64
N ILE A 109 -0.26 -4.65 20.76
CA ILE A 109 -1.70 -4.98 20.77
C ILE A 109 -2.03 -5.75 22.06
N GLU A 110 -1.29 -6.81 22.39
CA GLU A 110 -1.48 -7.60 23.62
C GLU A 110 -1.42 -6.72 24.88
N ALA A 111 -0.46 -5.81 24.96
CA ALA A 111 -0.35 -4.86 26.07
C ALA A 111 -1.55 -3.88 26.15
N ILE A 112 -2.04 -3.40 25.00
CA ILE A 112 -3.23 -2.54 24.93
C ILE A 112 -4.48 -3.32 25.34
N GLU A 113 -4.70 -4.53 24.84
CA GLU A 113 -5.81 -5.39 25.21
C GLU A 113 -5.83 -5.71 26.71
N PHE A 114 -4.68 -6.03 27.30
CA PHE A 114 -4.56 -6.24 28.75
C PHE A 114 -4.87 -4.97 29.57
N SER A 115 -4.46 -3.80 29.10
CA SER A 115 -4.83 -2.52 29.74
C SER A 115 -6.33 -2.21 29.63
N MET A 116 -6.94 -2.45 28.46
CA MET A 116 -8.38 -2.30 28.25
C MET A 116 -9.20 -3.29 29.08
N GLY A 117 -8.72 -4.53 29.25
CA GLY A 117 -9.35 -5.54 30.09
C GLY A 117 -9.42 -5.09 31.55
N ARG A 118 -8.29 -4.63 32.12
CA ARG A 118 -8.26 -4.08 33.48
C ARG A 118 -9.05 -2.78 33.63
N GLN A 119 -9.12 -1.94 32.60
CA GLN A 119 -9.94 -0.73 32.62
C GLN A 119 -11.45 -1.07 32.66
N LYS A 120 -11.92 -1.97 31.78
CA LYS A 120 -13.31 -2.45 31.77
C LYS A 120 -13.75 -3.07 33.09
N GLN A 121 -12.86 -3.81 33.77
CA GLN A 121 -13.14 -4.36 35.10
C GLN A 121 -13.38 -3.25 36.14
N LYS A 122 -12.50 -2.24 36.17
CA LYS A 122 -12.67 -1.06 37.05
C LYS A 122 -13.93 -0.26 36.73
N ASP A 123 -14.26 -0.10 35.45
CA ASP A 123 -15.46 0.65 35.05
C ASP A 123 -16.73 -0.09 35.47
N ALA A 124 -16.80 -1.41 35.29
CA ALA A 124 -17.90 -2.23 35.78
C ALA A 124 -18.03 -2.26 37.32
N GLU A 125 -16.90 -2.30 38.04
CA GLU A 125 -16.88 -2.17 39.51
C GLU A 125 -17.39 -0.79 39.97
N ASN A 126 -16.94 0.28 39.31
CA ASN A 126 -17.41 1.64 39.58
C ASN A 126 -18.91 1.81 39.28
N ASP A 127 -19.43 1.22 38.20
CA ASP A 127 -20.86 1.28 37.87
C ASP A 127 -21.72 0.45 38.83
N GLY A 128 -21.25 -0.71 39.28
CA GLY A 128 -21.89 -1.46 40.37
C GLY A 128 -21.96 -0.65 41.67
N ASN A 129 -20.86 0.00 42.05
CA ASN A 129 -20.79 0.87 43.23
C ASN A 129 -21.67 2.12 43.11
N ARG A 130 -21.76 2.73 41.91
CA ARG A 130 -22.71 3.82 41.60
C ARG A 130 -24.15 3.36 41.77
N GLN A 131 -24.52 2.22 41.19
CA GLN A 131 -25.88 1.69 41.24
C GLN A 131 -26.30 1.31 42.67
N ALA A 132 -25.41 0.72 43.46
CA ALA A 132 -25.65 0.43 44.88
C ALA A 132 -25.89 1.72 45.70
N ARG A 133 -25.08 2.76 45.46
CA ARG A 133 -25.24 4.07 46.12
C ARG A 133 -26.52 4.80 45.70
N LEU A 134 -26.93 4.68 44.43
CA LEU A 134 -28.22 5.21 43.96
C LEU A 134 -29.40 4.50 44.64
N GLY A 135 -29.39 3.17 44.73
CA GLY A 135 -30.43 2.41 45.45
C GLY A 135 -30.52 2.77 46.94
N GLN A 136 -29.39 3.01 47.61
CA GLN A 136 -29.36 3.52 49.00
C GLN A 136 -29.96 4.94 49.10
N LEU A 137 -29.70 5.81 48.13
CA LEU A 137 -30.23 7.16 48.10
C LEU A 137 -31.75 7.18 47.82
N GLU A 138 -32.23 6.34 46.90
CA GLU A 138 -33.66 6.15 46.63
C GLU A 138 -34.41 5.60 47.84
N ALA A 139 -33.85 4.60 48.54
CA ALA A 139 -34.44 4.09 49.78
C ALA A 139 -34.51 5.18 50.86
N SER A 140 -33.43 5.95 51.02
CA SER A 140 -33.37 7.08 51.97
C SER A 140 -34.36 8.20 51.62
N ALA A 141 -34.59 8.47 50.33
CA ALA A 141 -35.59 9.41 49.85
C ALA A 141 -37.00 8.95 50.24
N ARG A 142 -37.39 7.70 49.90
CA ARG A 142 -38.71 7.15 50.26
C ARG A 142 -38.97 7.18 51.77
N THR A 143 -37.98 6.83 52.60
CA THR A 143 -38.12 6.93 54.06
C THR A 143 -38.27 8.37 54.55
N ASN A 144 -37.70 9.35 53.86
CA ASN A 144 -37.93 10.76 54.18
C ASN A 144 -39.30 11.25 53.69
N ASP A 145 -39.76 10.86 52.50
CA ASP A 145 -41.10 11.19 52.00
C ASP A 145 -42.20 10.66 52.94
N GLU A 146 -42.06 9.41 53.40
CA GLU A 146 -42.90 8.82 54.45
C GLU A 146 -42.90 9.61 55.76
N ARG A 147 -41.73 10.12 56.18
CA ARG A 147 -41.61 10.93 57.40
C ARG A 147 -42.25 12.29 57.22
N ILE A 148 -42.12 12.91 56.05
CA ILE A 148 -42.76 14.17 55.69
C ILE A 148 -44.28 14.00 55.74
N GLY A 149 -44.85 13.02 55.04
CA GLY A 149 -46.30 12.77 55.05
C GLY A 149 -46.88 12.51 56.43
N ARG A 150 -46.14 11.80 57.31
CA ARG A 150 -46.54 11.65 58.74
C ARG A 150 -46.49 12.98 59.50
N ILE A 151 -45.48 13.82 59.26
CA ILE A 151 -45.35 15.14 59.89
C ILE A 151 -46.45 16.11 59.41
N GLU A 152 -46.77 16.11 58.12
CA GLU A 152 -47.90 16.88 57.56
C GLU A 152 -49.23 16.49 58.21
N GLN A 153 -49.46 15.18 58.37
CA GLN A 153 -50.63 14.65 59.07
C GLN A 153 -50.69 15.08 60.54
N TYR A 154 -49.57 15.07 61.28
CA TYR A 154 -49.53 15.52 62.69
C TYR A 154 -49.68 17.03 62.86
N LEU A 155 -49.21 17.83 61.89
CA LEU A 155 -49.33 19.30 61.90
C LEU A 155 -50.70 19.78 61.40
N ASN A 156 -51.58 18.88 60.94
CA ASN A 156 -52.88 19.16 60.36
C ASN A 156 -52.84 20.21 59.24
N PHE A 157 -51.75 20.21 58.46
CA PHE A 157 -51.74 20.90 57.16
C PHE A 157 -52.69 20.15 56.24
N GLU A 158 -53.83 20.76 55.92
CA GLU A 158 -54.69 20.29 54.83
C GLU A 158 -53.96 20.50 53.50
N THR A 159 -53.08 19.56 53.14
CA THR A 159 -52.50 19.47 51.81
C THR A 159 -53.62 19.14 50.83
N SER A 160 -54.17 20.20 50.21
CA SER A 160 -55.28 20.10 49.28
C SER A 160 -54.94 19.12 48.16
N LYS A 161 -55.53 17.92 48.26
CA LYS A 161 -55.45 16.77 47.36
C LYS A 161 -55.07 17.16 45.93
N PRO A 162 -53.98 16.62 45.35
CA PRO A 162 -53.69 16.77 43.93
C PRO A 162 -54.91 16.33 43.10
N ALA A 163 -55.58 17.30 42.48
CA ALA A 163 -56.79 17.04 41.72
C ALA A 163 -56.43 16.27 40.45
N ALA A 164 -57.12 15.15 40.21
CA ALA A 164 -57.12 14.53 38.89
C ALA A 164 -57.70 15.56 37.89
N PRO A 165 -57.09 15.75 36.70
CA PRO A 165 -57.39 16.90 35.86
C PRO A 165 -58.77 16.80 35.21
N THR A 166 -59.63 17.77 35.50
CA THR A 166 -60.86 18.04 34.73
C THR A 166 -60.56 18.88 33.49
N GLU A 167 -61.47 18.86 32.53
CA GLU A 167 -61.17 19.24 31.14
C GLU A 167 -61.07 20.75 30.83
N LYS A 168 -60.25 21.05 29.80
CA LYS A 168 -60.45 22.12 28.80
C LYS A 168 -60.72 23.54 29.30
N THR A 169 -59.65 24.32 29.41
CA THR A 169 -59.64 25.70 28.88
C THR A 169 -58.79 25.72 27.61
N ALA A 170 -59.28 26.37 26.54
CA ALA A 170 -58.67 26.32 25.21
C ALA A 170 -57.42 27.21 25.08
N ALA A 171 -56.31 26.81 25.71
CA ALA A 171 -55.00 27.39 25.45
C ALA A 171 -54.49 26.99 24.06
N LYS A 172 -54.03 27.98 23.28
CA LYS A 172 -53.58 27.82 21.89
C LYS A 172 -52.37 26.88 21.83
N ILE A 173 -52.49 25.74 21.15
CA ILE A 173 -51.47 24.67 21.14
C ILE A 173 -50.17 25.19 20.51
N VAL A 174 -49.09 25.24 21.31
CA VAL A 174 -47.71 25.41 20.84
C VAL A 174 -46.92 24.17 21.26
N PRO A 175 -46.59 23.25 20.33
CA PRO A 175 -46.03 21.94 20.70
C PRO A 175 -44.51 22.01 20.90
N VAL A 176 -44.06 22.18 22.15
CA VAL A 176 -42.64 22.02 22.53
C VAL A 176 -42.50 21.17 23.79
N SER A 177 -42.13 19.91 23.63
CA SER A 177 -41.51 19.10 24.69
C SER A 177 -40.68 17.99 24.04
N LYS A 178 -39.40 18.29 23.78
CA LYS A 178 -38.43 17.34 23.18
C LYS A 178 -37.51 16.66 24.22
N ALA A 179 -37.53 17.10 25.48
CA ALA A 179 -36.47 16.86 26.46
C ALA A 179 -35.96 15.40 26.59
N PRO A 180 -36.82 14.34 26.54
CA PRO A 180 -36.33 12.96 26.61
C PRO A 180 -35.59 12.49 25.34
N GLN A 181 -35.89 13.06 24.18
CA GLN A 181 -35.25 12.69 22.91
C GLN A 181 -33.93 13.42 22.70
N ASP A 182 -33.88 14.73 22.97
CA ASP A 182 -32.67 15.54 22.78
C ASP A 182 -31.51 15.02 23.66
N PHE A 183 -31.77 14.66 24.93
CA PHE A 183 -30.76 14.09 25.83
C PHE A 183 -30.19 12.75 25.33
N ALA A 184 -31.05 11.89 24.78
CA ALA A 184 -30.63 10.60 24.24
C ALA A 184 -29.84 10.74 22.93
N GLU A 185 -30.18 11.71 22.08
CA GLU A 185 -29.43 12.04 20.87
C GLU A 185 -28.03 12.59 21.21
N ASP A 186 -27.96 13.53 22.16
CA ASP A 186 -26.71 14.10 22.66
C ASP A 186 -25.77 13.03 23.22
N GLU A 187 -26.30 12.06 23.97
CA GLU A 187 -25.51 10.99 24.57
C GLU A 187 -24.97 10.00 23.52
N ILE A 188 -25.77 9.60 22.53
CA ILE A 188 -25.29 8.75 21.42
C ILE A 188 -24.20 9.48 20.64
N TYR A 189 -24.37 10.77 20.36
CA TYR A 189 -23.37 11.60 19.69
C TYR A 189 -22.07 11.68 20.51
N ARG A 190 -22.18 11.87 21.84
CA ARG A 190 -21.03 11.89 22.77
C ARG A 190 -20.25 10.58 22.71
N GLN A 191 -20.94 9.43 22.81
CA GLN A 191 -20.33 8.10 22.74
C GLN A 191 -19.67 7.83 21.39
N ALA A 192 -20.33 8.21 20.28
CA ALA A 192 -19.78 8.07 18.93
C ALA A 192 -18.49 8.90 18.75
N LYS A 193 -18.50 10.15 19.25
CA LYS A 193 -17.33 11.03 19.25
C LYS A 193 -16.20 10.49 20.12
N GLN A 194 -16.49 10.02 21.34
CA GLN A 194 -15.50 9.43 22.23
C GLN A 194 -14.81 8.21 21.59
N ALA A 195 -15.58 7.31 20.97
CA ALA A 195 -15.01 6.17 20.25
C ALA A 195 -14.13 6.60 19.06
N PHE A 196 -14.55 7.64 18.31
CA PHE A 196 -13.76 8.20 17.20
C PHE A 196 -12.44 8.84 17.67
N ASP A 197 -12.46 9.56 18.78
CA ASP A 197 -11.29 10.23 19.35
C ASP A 197 -10.34 9.22 20.02
N GLN A 198 -10.86 8.10 20.53
CA GLN A 198 -10.09 6.91 20.94
C GLN A 198 -9.54 6.09 19.76
N GLY A 199 -9.89 6.41 18.51
CA GLY A 199 -9.47 5.66 17.32
C GLY A 199 -10.23 4.36 17.06
N ASN A 200 -11.26 4.04 17.84
CA ASN A 200 -12.12 2.87 17.63
C ASN A 200 -13.18 3.18 16.55
N SER A 201 -12.75 3.06 15.29
CA SER A 201 -13.58 3.29 14.09
C SER A 201 -14.91 2.53 14.08
N ASP A 202 -14.93 1.28 14.55
CA ASP A 202 -16.11 0.42 14.41
C ASP A 202 -17.19 0.73 15.45
N SER A 203 -16.81 0.97 16.70
CA SER A 203 -17.76 1.50 17.69
C SER A 203 -18.25 2.89 17.32
N ALA A 204 -17.38 3.75 16.77
CA ALA A 204 -17.75 5.08 16.30
C ALA A 204 -18.76 5.01 15.13
N ARG A 205 -18.48 4.23 14.07
CA ARG A 205 -19.41 3.98 12.96
C ARG A 205 -20.76 3.48 13.44
N LYS A 206 -20.77 2.44 14.30
CA LYS A 206 -22.01 1.87 14.84
C LYS A 206 -22.84 2.90 15.60
N LYS A 207 -22.22 3.75 16.43
CA LYS A 207 -22.92 4.79 17.20
C LYS A 207 -23.37 5.98 16.34
N PHE A 208 -22.62 6.37 15.30
CA PHE A 208 -23.10 7.37 14.35
C PHE A 208 -24.26 6.85 13.49
N ASN A 209 -24.24 5.59 13.07
CA ASN A 209 -25.40 4.95 12.42
C ASN A 209 -26.62 4.91 13.35
N GLU A 210 -26.45 4.50 14.62
CA GLU A 210 -27.53 4.48 15.62
C GLU A 210 -28.21 5.86 15.75
N LEU A 211 -27.43 6.95 15.70
CA LEU A 211 -27.96 8.30 15.70
C LEU A 211 -28.76 8.61 14.44
N ILE A 212 -28.22 8.31 13.25
CA ILE A 212 -28.89 8.58 11.97
C ILE A 212 -30.18 7.77 11.84
N GLU A 213 -30.19 6.51 12.27
CA GLU A 213 -31.36 5.62 12.24
C GLU A 213 -32.47 6.10 13.19
N ARG A 214 -32.12 6.54 14.40
CA ARG A 214 -33.07 6.97 15.43
C ARG A 214 -33.52 8.44 15.29
N TYR A 215 -32.65 9.31 14.78
CA TYR A 215 -32.84 10.76 14.71
C TYR A 215 -32.58 11.32 13.29
N PRO A 216 -33.13 10.72 12.20
CA PRO A 216 -32.72 11.00 10.81
C PRO A 216 -32.95 12.44 10.31
N LYS A 217 -33.62 13.29 11.10
CA LYS A 217 -33.97 14.68 10.78
C LYS A 217 -33.36 15.71 11.74
N SER A 218 -32.46 15.31 12.63
CA SER A 218 -31.87 16.20 13.64
C SER A 218 -30.70 17.03 13.10
N GLU A 219 -30.30 18.05 13.87
CA GLU A 219 -29.10 18.86 13.59
C GLU A 219 -27.78 18.14 13.92
N ARG A 220 -27.82 16.91 14.47
CA ARG A 220 -26.64 16.04 14.59
C ARG A 220 -26.59 14.93 13.55
N ALA A 221 -27.65 14.68 12.78
CA ALA A 221 -27.66 13.62 11.77
C ALA A 221 -26.68 13.92 10.61
N ASP A 222 -26.60 15.17 10.14
CA ASP A 222 -25.61 15.60 9.15
C ASP A 222 -24.16 15.52 9.71
N ASN A 223 -23.99 15.83 10.99
CA ASN A 223 -22.74 15.70 11.72
C ASN A 223 -22.30 14.24 11.85
N ALA A 224 -23.20 13.33 12.24
CA ALA A 224 -22.95 11.90 12.33
C ALA A 224 -22.57 11.32 10.96
N GLN A 225 -23.33 11.66 9.93
CA GLN A 225 -23.07 11.21 8.56
C GLN A 225 -21.72 11.72 8.02
N PHE A 226 -21.33 12.96 8.38
CA PHE A 226 -20.00 13.49 8.10
C PHE A 226 -18.88 12.75 8.86
N TRP A 227 -19.07 12.43 10.15
CA TRP A 227 -18.05 11.70 10.93
C TRP A 227 -17.81 10.28 10.41
N ILE A 228 -18.82 9.59 9.86
CA ILE A 228 -18.63 8.29 9.19
C ILE A 228 -17.70 8.44 7.97
N GLY A 229 -17.87 9.53 7.20
CA GLY A 229 -16.94 9.91 6.14
C GLY A 229 -15.51 10.18 6.65
N GLU A 230 -15.38 10.93 7.75
CA GLU A 230 -14.07 11.18 8.39
C GLU A 230 -13.37 9.89 8.85
N ILE A 231 -14.12 8.88 9.32
CA ILE A 231 -13.58 7.57 9.71
C ILE A 231 -12.99 6.87 8.49
N TYR A 232 -13.77 6.68 7.41
CA TYR A 232 -13.28 6.02 6.20
C TYR A 232 -12.11 6.80 5.56
N TYR A 233 -12.14 8.13 5.62
CA TYR A 233 -11.03 8.97 5.14
C TYR A 233 -9.75 8.75 5.98
N ARG A 234 -9.85 8.68 7.31
CA ARG A 234 -8.72 8.38 8.21
C ARG A 234 -8.12 6.99 7.93
N GLU A 235 -8.98 6.02 7.62
CA GLU A 235 -8.57 4.65 7.24
C GLU A 235 -8.09 4.53 5.77
N LYS A 236 -8.13 5.63 4.99
CA LYS A 236 -7.78 5.70 3.56
C LYS A 236 -8.73 4.95 2.60
N TRP A 237 -9.93 4.59 3.04
CA TRP A 237 -11.00 4.06 2.18
C TRP A 237 -11.74 5.23 1.50
N TYR A 238 -11.04 5.94 0.62
CA TYR A 238 -11.51 7.22 0.09
C TYR A 238 -12.80 7.10 -0.75
N GLU A 239 -13.01 5.97 -1.43
CA GLU A 239 -14.24 5.66 -2.16
C GLU A 239 -15.45 5.60 -1.22
N LYS A 240 -15.30 4.92 -0.09
CA LYS A 240 -16.34 4.88 0.96
C LYS A 240 -16.55 6.28 1.54
N ALA A 241 -15.48 7.00 1.84
CA ALA A 241 -15.57 8.37 2.34
C ALA A 241 -16.35 9.30 1.38
N ILE A 242 -16.09 9.22 0.06
CA ILE A 242 -16.81 9.96 -0.98
C ILE A 242 -18.32 9.70 -0.93
N LEU A 243 -18.73 8.43 -0.77
CA LEU A 243 -20.14 8.05 -0.66
C LEU A 243 -20.79 8.58 0.63
N GLU A 244 -20.11 8.50 1.78
CA GLU A 244 -20.65 9.02 3.04
C GLU A 244 -20.74 10.56 3.04
N TYR A 245 -19.76 11.26 2.45
CA TYR A 245 -19.87 12.72 2.23
C TYR A 245 -21.00 13.07 1.24
N GLN A 246 -21.23 12.26 0.20
CA GLN A 246 -22.34 12.46 -0.73
C GLN A 246 -23.69 12.38 -0.02
N LYS A 247 -23.88 11.41 0.89
CA LYS A 247 -25.08 11.32 1.73
C LYS A 247 -25.31 12.58 2.58
N VAL A 248 -24.26 13.27 3.04
CA VAL A 248 -24.43 14.57 3.73
C VAL A 248 -25.01 15.61 2.77
N ILE A 249 -24.47 15.69 1.55
CA ILE A 249 -24.86 16.68 0.53
C ILE A 249 -26.30 16.44 0.05
N GLU A 250 -26.71 15.19 -0.12
CA GLU A 250 -28.02 14.79 -0.65
C GLU A 250 -29.13 14.74 0.40
N ASN A 251 -28.89 14.09 1.54
CA ASN A 251 -29.92 13.91 2.58
C ASN A 251 -30.06 15.15 3.47
N TYR A 252 -28.99 15.94 3.63
CA TYR A 252 -28.95 17.11 4.50
C TYR A 252 -28.54 18.40 3.76
N PRO A 253 -29.21 18.80 2.66
CA PRO A 253 -28.77 19.91 1.80
C PRO A 253 -28.82 21.31 2.48
N LYS A 254 -29.42 21.40 3.67
CA LYS A 254 -29.42 22.59 4.55
C LYS A 254 -28.54 22.42 5.81
N GLY A 255 -27.88 21.28 5.97
CA GLY A 255 -27.04 20.94 7.11
C GLY A 255 -25.77 21.77 7.17
N ASN A 256 -25.25 21.97 8.39
CA ASN A 256 -24.03 22.76 8.59
C ASN A 256 -22.76 22.04 8.13
N LYS A 257 -22.82 20.72 7.84
CA LYS A 257 -21.69 19.94 7.29
C LYS A 257 -21.62 19.84 5.76
N VAL A 258 -22.57 20.37 4.99
CA VAL A 258 -22.49 20.31 3.51
C VAL A 258 -21.20 20.95 2.95
N PRO A 259 -20.74 22.14 3.42
CA PRO A 259 -19.49 22.74 2.92
C PRO A 259 -18.24 21.92 3.28
N ALA A 260 -18.22 21.30 4.47
CA ALA A 260 -17.13 20.45 4.93
C ALA A 260 -17.09 19.12 4.17
N SER A 261 -18.26 18.55 3.88
CA SER A 261 -18.42 17.30 3.10
C SER A 261 -17.94 17.49 1.67
N LEU A 262 -18.34 18.58 1.00
CA LEU A 262 -17.81 18.91 -0.33
C LEU A 262 -16.29 19.09 -0.31
N LEU A 263 -15.73 19.76 0.70
CA LEU A 263 -14.27 19.93 0.81
C LEU A 263 -13.56 18.58 0.96
N LYS A 264 -14.04 17.72 1.87
CA LYS A 264 -13.43 16.43 2.16
C LYS A 264 -13.66 15.39 1.07
N GLN A 265 -14.79 15.41 0.39
CA GLN A 265 -15.05 14.63 -0.83
C GLN A 265 -14.11 15.06 -1.97
N GLY A 266 -13.99 16.37 -2.21
CA GLY A 266 -13.03 16.93 -3.16
C GLY A 266 -11.59 16.57 -2.83
N PHE A 267 -11.23 16.43 -1.55
CA PHE A 267 -9.91 15.93 -1.13
C PHE A 267 -9.78 14.41 -1.25
N ALA A 268 -10.83 13.63 -0.99
CA ALA A 268 -10.81 12.18 -1.14
C ALA A 268 -10.54 11.78 -2.59
N PHE A 269 -11.19 12.44 -3.56
CA PHE A 269 -10.88 12.29 -4.99
C PHE A 269 -9.39 12.55 -5.32
N LEU A 270 -8.73 13.53 -4.69
CA LEU A 270 -7.28 13.76 -4.90
C LEU A 270 -6.40 12.64 -4.36
N ASN A 271 -6.79 11.99 -3.26
CA ASN A 271 -6.03 10.86 -2.72
C ASN A 271 -6.19 9.60 -3.59
N LEU A 272 -7.28 9.50 -4.36
CA LEU A 272 -7.46 8.52 -5.44
C LEU A 272 -6.78 8.93 -6.76
N GLY A 273 -6.11 10.09 -6.82
CA GLY A 273 -5.50 10.64 -8.03
C GLY A 273 -6.47 11.33 -9.00
N ASP A 274 -7.78 11.30 -8.73
CA ASP A 274 -8.82 11.92 -9.55
C ASP A 274 -8.85 13.45 -9.36
N LYS A 275 -7.92 14.11 -10.06
CA LYS A 275 -7.89 15.57 -10.19
C LYS A 275 -9.13 16.15 -10.88
N ALA A 276 -9.87 15.37 -11.67
CA ALA A 276 -10.97 15.88 -12.48
C ALA A 276 -12.23 16.06 -11.62
N ASN A 277 -12.70 15.00 -10.97
CA ASN A 277 -13.85 15.08 -10.06
C ASN A 277 -13.54 15.94 -8.83
N SER A 278 -12.30 15.90 -8.32
CA SER A 278 -11.86 16.86 -7.29
C SER A 278 -12.05 18.32 -7.73
N ARG A 279 -11.61 18.67 -8.94
CA ARG A 279 -11.73 20.05 -9.47
C ARG A 279 -13.19 20.49 -9.54
N LEU A 280 -14.09 19.61 -10.00
CA LEU A 280 -15.52 19.88 -10.09
C LEU A 280 -16.15 20.13 -8.70
N ILE A 281 -15.95 19.22 -7.75
CA ILE A 281 -16.51 19.32 -6.39
C ILE A 281 -15.97 20.55 -5.64
N LEU A 282 -14.67 20.85 -5.76
CA LEU A 282 -14.08 22.04 -5.14
C LEU A 282 -14.57 23.35 -5.80
N GLN A 283 -14.84 23.36 -7.11
CA GLN A 283 -15.46 24.49 -7.79
C GLN A 283 -16.93 24.67 -7.37
N GLU A 284 -17.68 23.58 -7.19
CA GLU A 284 -19.06 23.61 -6.71
C GLU A 284 -19.15 24.18 -5.29
N LEU A 285 -18.28 23.75 -4.37
CA LEU A 285 -18.15 24.31 -3.03
C LEU A 285 -17.94 25.83 -3.05
N ILE A 286 -17.06 26.31 -3.93
CA ILE A 286 -16.80 27.75 -4.09
C ILE A 286 -18.00 28.49 -4.65
N LYS A 287 -18.75 27.88 -5.58
CA LYS A 287 -19.93 28.46 -6.22
C LYS A 287 -21.14 28.53 -5.27
N LYS A 288 -21.40 27.46 -4.49
CA LYS A 288 -22.54 27.35 -3.57
C LYS A 288 -22.28 28.05 -2.22
N TYR A 289 -21.06 28.00 -1.70
CA TYR A 289 -20.73 28.48 -0.35
C TYR A 289 -19.56 29.50 -0.32
N PRO A 290 -19.54 30.54 -1.18
CA PRO A 290 -18.35 31.37 -1.46
C PRO A 290 -17.72 32.11 -0.26
N LYS A 291 -18.47 32.25 0.85
CA LYS A 291 -18.09 32.98 2.07
C LYS A 291 -17.48 32.10 3.18
N THR A 292 -17.61 30.77 3.11
CA THR A 292 -17.16 29.89 4.22
C THR A 292 -15.64 29.69 4.22
N ASN A 293 -15.09 29.11 5.29
CA ASN A 293 -13.66 28.84 5.37
C ASN A 293 -13.25 27.68 4.44
N GLU A 294 -14.14 26.71 4.25
CA GLU A 294 -13.96 25.57 3.34
C GLU A 294 -13.81 26.05 1.90
N ALA A 295 -14.61 27.05 1.48
CA ALA A 295 -14.49 27.67 0.17
C ALA A 295 -13.20 28.50 -0.01
N LYS A 296 -12.55 28.96 1.07
CA LYS A 296 -11.19 29.57 1.00
C LYS A 296 -10.14 28.48 0.76
N ILE A 297 -10.17 27.43 1.58
CA ILE A 297 -9.28 26.26 1.46
C ILE A 297 -9.40 25.62 0.06
N ALA A 298 -10.62 25.51 -0.48
CA ALA A 298 -10.87 25.02 -1.83
C ALA A 298 -10.23 25.90 -2.92
N LYS A 299 -10.34 27.23 -2.82
CA LYS A 299 -9.69 28.17 -3.76
C LYS A 299 -8.17 27.96 -3.78
N ASP A 300 -7.57 27.84 -2.60
CA ASP A 300 -6.11 27.68 -2.47
C ASP A 300 -5.64 26.29 -2.88
N LYS A 301 -6.44 25.24 -2.67
CA LYS A 301 -6.14 23.91 -3.24
C LYS A 301 -6.22 23.91 -4.76
N LEU A 302 -7.24 24.55 -5.35
CA LEU A 302 -7.40 24.64 -6.81
C LEU A 302 -6.25 25.39 -7.52
N LYS A 303 -5.71 26.46 -6.92
CA LYS A 303 -4.51 27.16 -7.45
C LYS A 303 -3.31 26.23 -7.62
N ASN A 304 -3.18 25.24 -6.73
CA ASN A 304 -2.10 24.27 -6.71
C ASN A 304 -2.41 23.01 -7.56
N LEU A 305 -3.64 22.86 -8.06
CA LEU A 305 -4.05 21.79 -8.97
C LEU A 305 -3.84 22.22 -10.43
N LYS A 306 -2.58 22.17 -10.84
CA LYS A 306 -2.20 22.04 -12.25
C LYS A 306 -2.48 20.59 -12.68
#